data_AF-A0A645IX97-F1
#
_entry.id   AF-A0A645IX97-F1
#
_cell.length_a   1.000
_cell.length_b   1.000
_cell.length_c   1.000
_cell.angle_alpha   90.00
_cell.angle_beta   90.00
_cell.angle_gamma   90.00
#
_symmetry.space_group_name_H-M   'P 1'
#
loop_
_entity.id
_entity.type
_entity.pdbx_description
1 polymer ?
#
loop_
_entity_poly.entity_id
_entity_poly.type
_entity_poly.pdbx_seq_one_letter_code
_entity_poly.pdbx_strand_id
1 'polypeptide(L)'
;MPGDLCLVLPYRIMKDIDEMIQALDHVSPGLASDETLLYGVEVKFYSNKVAVDEHFQTNMKNLYVLGDGAGITRGLMQASVNGVYVARNLFD
;
A
#
# COMPACT_ATOMS: atom_id res chain seq x y z
N MET A 1 -29.05 -0.45 0.84
CA MET A 1 -29.05 1.02 0.81
C MET A 1 -27.61 1.50 0.83
N PRO A 2 -27.25 2.51 0.02
CA PRO A 2 -25.95 3.17 0.15
C PRO A 2 -25.84 3.83 1.54
N GLY A 3 -24.65 3.74 2.15
CA GLY A 3 -24.34 4.35 3.43
C GLY A 3 -23.60 5.68 3.26
N ASP A 4 -23.56 6.49 4.31
CA ASP A 4 -22.81 7.75 4.32
C ASP A 4 -21.34 7.50 4.70
N LEU A 5 -20.43 7.72 3.74
CA LEU A 5 -18.99 7.57 3.94
C LEU A 5 -18.41 8.61 4.92
N CYS A 6 -19.08 9.74 5.15
CA CYS A 6 -18.68 10.73 6.13
C CYS A 6 -18.74 10.21 7.57
N LEU A 7 -19.44 9.08 7.80
CA LEU A 7 -19.48 8.42 9.11
C LEU A 7 -18.21 7.59 9.39
N VAL A 8 -17.41 7.27 8.38
CA VAL A 8 -16.21 6.41 8.49
C VAL A 8 -14.92 7.09 8.05
N LEU A 9 -15.01 8.14 7.21
CA LEU A 9 -13.87 8.92 6.75
C LEU A 9 -13.95 10.35 7.30
N PRO A 10 -12.86 10.91 7.87
CA PRO A 10 -12.81 12.30 8.29
C PRO A 10 -13.18 13.26 7.15
N TYR A 11 -13.83 14.37 7.49
CA TYR A 11 -14.29 15.38 6.54
C TYR A 11 -13.21 15.78 5.51
N ARG A 12 -11.97 15.95 5.96
CA ARG A 12 -10.85 16.32 5.08
C ARG A 12 -10.62 15.26 3.99
N ILE A 13 -10.59 13.99 4.35
CA ILE A 13 -10.37 12.89 3.39
C ILE A 13 -11.55 12.82 2.41
N MET A 14 -12.78 12.96 2.89
CA MET A 14 -13.96 12.98 2.01
C MET A 14 -13.93 14.15 1.02
N LYS A 15 -13.54 15.34 1.50
CA LYS A 15 -13.38 16.52 0.64
C LYS A 15 -12.27 16.31 -0.40
N ASP A 16 -11.13 15.77 0.01
CA ASP A 16 -10.02 15.48 -0.89
C ASP A 16 -10.43 14.43 -1.98
N ILE A 17 -11.22 13.42 -1.61
CA ILE A 17 -11.76 12.43 -2.56
C ILE A 17 -12.73 13.08 -3.56
N ASP A 18 -13.63 13.93 -3.09
CA ASP A 18 -14.59 14.65 -3.96
C ASP A 18 -13.85 15.55 -4.97
N GLU A 19 -12.91 16.37 -4.49
CA GLU A 19 -12.08 17.23 -5.34
C GLU A 19 -11.25 16.41 -6.35
N MET A 20 -10.72 15.25 -5.94
CA MET A 20 -10.00 14.32 -6.81
C MET A 20 -10.90 13.76 -7.92
N ILE A 21 -12.13 13.33 -7.60
CA ILE A 21 -13.07 12.78 -8.59
C ILE A 21 -13.40 13.85 -9.64
N GLN A 22 -13.70 15.08 -9.22
CA GLN A 22 -13.97 16.20 -10.13
C GLN A 22 -12.75 16.51 -11.02
N ALA A 23 -11.54 16.54 -10.45
CA ALA A 23 -10.32 16.79 -11.20
C ALA A 23 -10.03 15.68 -12.23
N LEU A 24 -10.27 14.41 -11.86
CA LEU A 24 -10.04 13.27 -12.73
C LEU A 24 -11.06 13.18 -13.87
N ASP A 25 -12.28 13.70 -13.70
CA ASP A 25 -13.28 13.74 -14.77
C ASP A 25 -12.82 14.58 -15.98
N HIS A 26 -12.03 15.63 -15.74
CA HIS A 26 -11.40 16.41 -16.83
C HIS A 26 -10.39 15.59 -17.65
N VAL A 27 -9.78 14.57 -17.04
CA VAL A 27 -8.79 13.69 -17.70
C VAL A 27 -9.48 12.49 -18.35
N SER A 28 -10.49 11.92 -17.68
CA SER A 28 -11.28 10.79 -18.13
C SER A 28 -12.77 11.10 -17.96
N PRO A 29 -13.41 11.72 -18.98
CA PRO A 29 -14.81 12.14 -18.90
C PRO A 29 -15.75 10.98 -18.57
N GLY A 30 -16.67 11.21 -17.64
CA GLY A 30 -17.64 10.23 -17.16
C GLY A 30 -17.27 9.57 -15.84
N LEU A 31 -16.15 9.95 -15.22
CA LEU A 31 -15.76 9.46 -13.90
C LEU A 31 -16.66 10.02 -12.81
N ALA A 32 -17.05 11.29 -12.91
CA ALA A 32 -17.97 11.94 -11.99
C ALA A 32 -19.46 11.67 -12.32
N SER A 33 -19.76 10.58 -13.05
CA SER A 33 -21.13 10.15 -13.33
C SER A 33 -21.87 9.74 -12.06
N ASP A 34 -23.18 10.00 -12.01
CA ASP A 34 -24.08 9.54 -10.95
C ASP A 34 -24.15 7.99 -10.85
N GLU A 35 -23.69 7.28 -11.90
CA GLU A 35 -23.60 5.83 -11.93
C GLU A 35 -22.28 5.28 -11.34
N THR A 36 -21.30 6.15 -11.05
CA THR A 36 -20.02 5.75 -10.46
C THR A 36 -20.20 5.38 -8.99
N LEU A 37 -19.81 4.16 -8.63
CA LEU A 37 -19.89 3.67 -7.25
C LEU A 37 -18.59 3.91 -6.50
N LEU A 38 -18.69 4.57 -5.33
CA LEU A 38 -17.58 4.74 -4.39
C LEU A 38 -17.72 3.76 -3.21
N TYR A 39 -16.72 2.88 -3.06
CA TYR A 39 -16.62 1.93 -1.95
C TYR A 39 -15.68 2.49 -0.85
N GLY A 40 -16.01 2.26 0.42
CA GLY A 40 -15.38 2.93 1.57
C GLY A 40 -14.54 2.06 2.50
N VAL A 41 -13.60 2.74 3.17
CA VAL A 41 -12.46 2.24 3.96
C VAL A 41 -11.50 1.34 3.17
N GLU A 42 -10.28 1.82 2.97
CA GLU A 42 -9.14 0.96 2.69
C GLU A 42 -7.93 1.48 3.47
N VAL A 43 -7.24 0.58 4.17
CA VAL A 43 -6.03 0.95 4.91
C VAL A 43 -4.98 -0.14 4.76
N LYS A 44 -3.81 0.23 4.24
CA LYS A 44 -2.52 -0.20 4.79
C LYS A 44 -1.51 0.94 4.75
N PHE A 45 -1.58 1.82 5.74
CA PHE A 45 -0.57 2.87 5.91
C PHE A 45 0.55 2.41 6.86
N TYR A 46 1.72 2.28 6.25
CA TYR A 46 3.03 1.83 6.77
C TYR A 46 3.10 0.37 7.21
N SER A 47 3.95 -0.39 6.50
CA SER A 47 4.61 -1.54 7.12
C SER A 47 5.71 -1.00 8.02
N ASN A 48 5.76 -1.45 9.28
CA ASN A 48 6.90 -1.15 10.15
C ASN A 48 8.15 -1.63 9.44
N LYS A 49 9.01 -0.71 9.00
CA LYS A 49 10.25 -1.07 8.36
C LYS A 49 11.12 -1.73 9.42
N VAL A 50 11.28 -3.04 9.30
CA VAL A 50 12.17 -3.79 10.19
C VAL A 50 13.60 -3.36 9.88
N ALA A 51 14.36 -3.02 10.91
CA ALA A 51 15.78 -2.71 10.75
C ALA A 51 16.54 -3.99 10.39
N VAL A 52 17.28 -3.92 9.28
CA VAL A 52 18.07 -5.04 8.75
C VAL A 52 19.41 -4.53 8.22
N ASP A 53 20.37 -5.45 8.10
CA ASP A 53 21.66 -5.22 7.43
C ASP A 53 21.56 -5.37 5.90
N GLU A 54 22.70 -5.28 5.18
CA GLU A 54 22.76 -5.47 3.73
C GLU A 54 22.33 -6.87 3.24
N HIS A 55 22.27 -7.85 4.14
CA HIS A 55 21.83 -9.22 3.86
C HIS A 55 20.37 -9.48 4.26
N PHE A 56 19.64 -8.42 4.64
CA PHE A 56 18.26 -8.49 5.11
C PHE A 56 18.07 -9.31 6.40
N GLN A 57 19.14 -9.48 7.18
CA GLN A 57 19.08 -10.08 8.51
C GLN A 57 18.72 -9.01 9.54
N THR A 58 17.88 -9.37 10.50
CA THR A 58 17.53 -8.50 11.62
C THR A 58 18.68 -8.43 12.65
N ASN A 59 18.48 -7.67 13.73
CA ASN A 59 19.38 -7.69 14.89
C ASN A 59 19.42 -9.05 15.63
N MET A 60 18.53 -9.99 15.27
CA MET A 60 18.54 -11.37 15.75
C MET A 60 19.25 -12.27 14.73
N LYS A 61 20.29 -12.97 15.20
CA LYS A 61 21.08 -13.88 14.36
C LYS A 61 20.20 -14.97 13.73
N ASN A 62 20.41 -15.22 12.44
CA ASN A 62 19.67 -16.19 11.63
C ASN A 62 18.16 -15.89 11.47
N LEU A 63 17.72 -14.65 11.79
CA LEU A 63 16.36 -14.21 11.50
C LEU A 63 16.38 -13.17 10.37
N TYR A 64 15.84 -13.58 9.23
CA TYR A 64 15.75 -12.77 8.01
C TYR A 64 14.30 -12.35 7.78
N VAL A 65 14.10 -11.13 7.31
CA VAL A 65 12.79 -10.58 6.99
C VAL A 65 12.79 -10.05 5.56
N LEU A 66 11.72 -10.33 4.83
CA LEU A 66 11.67 -10.17 3.38
C LEU A 66 10.32 -9.60 2.95
N GLY A 67 10.31 -9.02 1.75
CA GLY A 67 9.08 -8.59 1.10
C GLY A 67 8.37 -7.40 1.74
N ASP A 68 7.11 -7.20 1.34
CA ASP A 68 6.32 -6.02 1.70
C ASP A 68 5.96 -6.01 3.19
N GLY A 69 5.80 -7.19 3.79
CA GLY A 69 5.51 -7.37 5.22
C GLY A 69 6.62 -6.86 6.14
N ALA A 70 7.87 -6.82 5.66
CA ALA A 70 9.01 -6.26 6.38
C ALA A 70 9.21 -4.75 6.12
N GLY A 71 8.42 -4.16 5.20
CA GLY A 71 8.57 -2.77 4.78
C GLY A 71 9.80 -2.53 3.91
N ILE A 72 10.37 -3.58 3.31
CA ILE A 72 11.57 -3.53 2.47
C ILE A 72 11.20 -3.29 1.00
N THR A 73 10.09 -3.88 0.55
CA THR A 73 9.63 -3.81 -0.84
C THR A 73 8.25 -3.15 -0.94
N ARG A 74 7.86 -2.76 -2.17
CA ARG A 74 6.55 -2.17 -2.49
C ARG A 74 5.97 -2.81 -3.74
N GLY A 75 5.69 -4.11 -3.66
CA GLY A 75 4.96 -4.85 -4.67
C GLY A 75 5.60 -6.17 -5.07
N LEU A 76 4.83 -6.95 -5.83
CA LEU A 76 5.11 -8.36 -6.14
C LEU A 76 6.50 -8.59 -6.73
N MET A 77 6.90 -7.80 -7.72
CA MET A 77 8.21 -8.00 -8.36
C MET A 77 9.37 -7.75 -7.38
N GLN A 78 9.31 -6.66 -6.61
CA GLN A 78 10.36 -6.34 -5.65
C GLN A 78 10.44 -7.40 -4.54
N ALA A 79 9.30 -7.81 -3.99
CA ALA A 79 9.23 -8.87 -2.98
C ALA A 79 9.81 -10.19 -3.49
N SER A 80 9.53 -10.54 -4.76
CA SER A 80 10.03 -11.76 -5.39
C SER A 80 11.55 -11.73 -5.58
N VAL A 81 12.09 -10.62 -6.09
CA VAL A 81 13.54 -10.46 -6.29
C VAL A 81 14.27 -10.48 -4.94
N ASN A 82 13.72 -9.83 -3.91
CA ASN A 82 14.27 -9.84 -2.56
C ASN A 82 14.36 -11.25 -1.98
N GLY A 83 13.31 -12.07 -2.14
CA GLY A 83 13.31 -13.47 -1.70
C GLY A 83 14.37 -14.32 -2.41
N VAL A 84 14.48 -14.20 -3.75
CA VAL A 84 15.50 -14.93 -4.53
C VAL A 84 16.92 -14.50 -4.14
N TYR A 85 17.14 -13.20 -3.93
CA TYR A 85 18.42 -12.67 -3.50
C TYR A 85 18.85 -13.30 -2.16
N VAL A 86 17.99 -13.27 -1.14
CA VAL A 86 18.34 -13.82 0.18
C VAL A 86 18.51 -15.33 0.14
N ALA A 87 17.67 -16.06 -0.60
CA ALA A 87 17.80 -17.50 -0.75
C ALA A 87 19.15 -17.93 -1.35
N ARG A 88 19.72 -17.13 -2.26
CA ARG A 88 21.01 -17.41 -2.89
C ARG A 88 22.20 -17.12 -1.97
N ASN A 89 22.09 -16.14 -1.08
CA ASN A 89 23.17 -15.69 -0.21
C ASN A 89 23.06 -16.23 1.24
N LEU A 90 22.12 -17.15 1.52
CA LEU A 90 21.85 -17.63 2.87
C LEU A 90 22.95 -18.54 3.44
N PHE A 91 23.71 -19.17 2.55
CA PHE A 91 24.74 -20.17 2.90
C PHE A 91 26.14 -19.81 2.39
N ASP A 92 26.29 -18.63 1.78
CA ASP A 92 27.57 -18.04 1.42
C ASP A 92 28.19 -17.37 2.67
#